data_AF-A0A2L2YUP6-F1
#
_entry.id   AF-A0A2L2YUP6-F1
#
_cell.length_a   1.000
_cell.length_b   1.000
_cell.length_c   1.000
_cell.angle_alpha   90.00
_cell.angle_beta   90.00
_cell.angle_gamma   90.00
#
_symmetry.space_group_name_H-M   'P 1'
#
loop_
_entity.id
_entity.type
_entity.pdbx_description
1 polymer ?
#
loop_
_entity_poly.entity_id
_entity_poly.type
_entity_poly.pdbx_seq_one_letter_code
_entity_poly.pdbx_strand_id
1 'polypeptide(L)'
;SMLFMMIILAITDPRNMNIKKGLYPLVIGLALTAVIFAFSYNCGAPLNPARDLSPRIFTALAGWGKKVFSFRGYKFFWVPVVGPHIGFVLGAWAYRLCIELHWPVDSNDFGNPTQVMTNGELNKENDLPTFERKIFDENDMRTELIKAMK
;
A
#
# COMPACT_ATOMS: atom_id res chain seq x y z
N SER A 1 -9.00 7.99 10.94
CA SER A 1 -8.34 6.87 10.24
C SER A 1 -9.16 6.36 9.06
N MET A 2 -10.46 6.09 9.24
CA MET A 2 -11.35 5.66 8.14
C MET A 2 -11.32 6.59 6.91
N LEU A 3 -11.57 7.89 7.13
CA LEU A 3 -11.54 8.91 6.08
C LEU A 3 -10.18 8.94 5.35
N PHE A 4 -9.08 8.89 6.11
CA PHE A 4 -7.74 8.91 5.54
C PHE A 4 -7.49 7.67 4.66
N MET A 5 -7.95 6.49 5.08
CA MET A 5 -7.86 5.27 4.26
C MET A 5 -8.64 5.39 2.95
N MET A 6 -9.87 5.90 3.02
CA MET A 6 -10.70 6.10 1.82
C MET A 6 -10.03 7.03 0.83
N ILE A 7 -9.41 8.12 1.33
CA ILE A 7 -8.68 9.07 0.48
C ILE A 7 -7.44 8.41 -0.15
N ILE A 8 -6.68 7.62 0.61
CA ILE A 8 -5.53 6.88 0.05
C ILE A 8 -5.97 5.95 -1.07
N LEU A 9 -7.03 5.18 -0.87
CA LEU A 9 -7.56 4.28 -1.89
C LEU A 9 -8.08 5.06 -3.11
N ALA A 10 -8.77 6.17 -2.90
CA ALA A 10 -9.24 7.04 -3.97
C ALA A 10 -8.09 7.63 -4.81
N ILE A 11 -6.97 8.00 -4.17
CA ILE A 11 -5.76 8.52 -4.84
C ILE A 11 -5.02 7.39 -5.56
N THR A 12 -5.00 6.19 -4.98
CA THR A 12 -4.25 5.03 -5.48
C THR A 12 -4.97 4.28 -6.59
N ASP A 13 -6.30 4.39 -6.68
CA ASP A 13 -7.06 3.76 -7.75
C ASP A 13 -6.80 4.48 -9.10
N PRO A 14 -6.17 3.82 -10.08
CA PRO A 14 -5.92 4.41 -11.40
C PRO A 14 -7.20 4.72 -12.16
N ARG A 15 -8.31 4.04 -11.87
CA ARG A 15 -9.62 4.27 -12.50
C ARG A 15 -10.29 5.54 -11.99
N ASN A 16 -9.95 5.98 -10.77
CA ASN A 16 -10.59 7.13 -10.15
C ASN A 16 -9.91 8.46 -10.49
N MET A 17 -8.62 8.61 -10.18
CA MET A 17 -7.96 9.93 -10.19
C MET A 17 -6.74 10.02 -11.13
N ASN A 18 -6.30 8.88 -11.70
CA ASN A 18 -5.18 8.73 -12.64
C ASN A 18 -4.03 9.75 -12.45
N ILE A 19 -3.44 9.75 -11.25
CA ILE A 19 -2.39 10.71 -10.88
C ILE A 19 -1.03 10.18 -11.36
N LYS A 20 -0.15 11.10 -11.81
CA LYS A 20 1.23 10.77 -12.17
C LYS A 20 1.99 10.13 -11.00
N LYS A 21 2.71 9.03 -11.25
CA LYS A 21 3.47 8.24 -10.26
C LYS A 21 4.40 9.06 -9.33
N GLY A 22 4.94 10.18 -9.80
CA GLY A 22 5.78 11.08 -8.98
C GLY A 22 5.03 11.97 -7.98
N LEU A 23 3.71 12.17 -8.13
CA LEU A 23 2.92 13.10 -7.30
C LEU A 23 2.20 12.43 -6.13
N TYR A 24 2.14 11.10 -6.09
CA TYR A 24 1.52 10.34 -4.99
C TYR A 24 1.94 10.81 -3.59
N PRO A 25 3.25 10.91 -3.25
CA PRO A 25 3.64 11.30 -1.89
C PRO A 25 3.18 12.71 -1.53
N LEU A 26 3.18 13.63 -2.50
CA LEU A 26 2.73 15.02 -2.28
C LEU A 26 1.22 15.06 -1.99
N VAL A 27 0.41 14.42 -2.82
CA VAL A 27 -1.05 14.44 -2.70
C VAL A 27 -1.50 13.72 -1.42
N ILE A 28 -0.89 12.56 -1.10
CA ILE A 28 -1.17 11.84 0.14
C ILE A 28 -0.76 12.68 1.36
N GLY A 29 0.37 13.39 1.30
CA GLY A 29 0.81 14.29 2.37
C GLY A 29 -0.13 15.48 2.60
N LEU A 30 -0.63 16.09 1.51
CA LEU A 30 -1.62 17.17 1.59
C LEU A 30 -2.96 16.67 2.14
N ALA A 31 -3.41 15.50 1.71
CA ALA A 31 -4.61 14.86 2.25
C ALA A 31 -4.47 14.56 3.75
N LEU A 32 -3.32 14.00 4.16
CA LEU A 32 -3.02 13.77 5.57
C LEU A 32 -3.06 15.07 6.38
N THR A 33 -2.45 16.13 5.85
CA THR A 33 -2.42 17.46 6.47
C THR A 33 -3.83 18.00 6.66
N ALA A 34 -4.67 17.98 5.61
CA ALA A 34 -6.05 18.43 5.68
C ALA A 34 -6.87 17.69 6.74
N VAL A 35 -6.74 16.35 6.80
CA VAL A 35 -7.42 15.54 7.81
C VAL A 35 -6.92 15.87 9.23
N ILE A 36 -5.62 16.08 9.41
CA ILE A 36 -5.07 16.48 10.71
C ILE A 36 -5.64 17.84 11.10
N PHE A 37 -5.57 18.86 10.24
CA PHE A 37 -6.11 20.19 10.56
C PHE A 37 -7.60 20.17 10.93
N ALA A 38 -8.41 19.38 10.22
CA ALA A 38 -9.84 19.27 10.50
C ALA A 38 -10.16 18.55 11.82
N PHE A 39 -9.38 17.53 12.20
CA PHE A 39 -9.72 16.64 13.32
C PHE A 39 -8.72 16.66 14.49
N SER A 40 -7.69 17.53 14.46
CA SER A 40 -6.62 17.57 15.47
C SER A 40 -7.15 17.89 16.88
N TYR A 41 -8.19 18.72 16.99
CA TYR A 41 -8.68 19.22 18.27
C TYR A 41 -9.22 18.13 19.23
N ASN A 42 -9.72 17.01 18.70
CA ASN A 42 -10.34 15.97 19.53
C ASN A 42 -9.30 15.12 20.28
N CYS A 43 -8.31 14.58 19.56
CA CYS A 43 -7.35 13.61 20.12
C CYS A 43 -5.94 13.71 19.48
N GLY A 44 -5.64 14.76 18.71
CA GLY A 44 -4.34 14.90 18.03
C GLY A 44 -4.11 13.93 16.85
N ALA A 45 -5.20 13.36 16.33
CA ALA A 45 -5.25 12.43 15.19
C ALA A 45 -4.11 11.39 15.17
N PRO A 46 -4.03 10.47 16.16
CA PRO A 46 -3.08 9.37 16.14
C PRO A 46 -3.53 8.38 15.07
N LEU A 47 -3.15 8.63 13.82
CA LEU A 47 -3.48 7.78 12.67
C LEU A 47 -2.53 6.59 12.56
N ASN A 48 -1.43 6.58 13.31
CA ASN A 48 -0.40 5.56 13.24
C ASN A 48 0.05 5.16 14.67
N PRO A 49 -0.05 3.87 15.03
CA PRO A 49 0.45 3.35 16.31
C PRO A 49 1.92 3.68 16.57
N ALA A 50 2.78 3.62 15.54
CA ALA A 50 4.20 3.90 15.68
C ALA A 50 4.49 5.38 16.01
N ARG A 51 3.66 6.31 15.49
CA ARG A 51 3.75 7.75 15.78
C ARG A 51 3.48 8.05 17.25
N ASP A 52 2.58 7.29 17.86
CA ASP A 52 2.15 7.54 19.24
C ASP A 52 2.95 6.70 20.26
N LEU A 53 3.34 5.47 19.92
CA LEU A 53 4.05 4.58 20.83
C LEU A 53 5.54 4.96 20.98
N SER A 54 6.22 5.36 19.90
CA SER A 54 7.66 5.66 19.95
C SER A 54 8.01 6.84 20.86
N PRO A 55 7.31 8.00 20.84
CA PRO A 55 7.62 9.09 21.75
C PRO A 55 7.22 8.76 23.20
N ARG A 56 6.20 7.92 23.39
CA ARG A 56 5.80 7.45 24.73
C ARG A 56 6.85 6.53 25.35
N ILE A 57 7.40 5.59 24.59
CA ILE A 57 8.49 4.73 25.09
C ILE A 57 9.72 5.59 25.40
N PHE A 58 10.07 6.51 24.50
CA PHE A 58 11.21 7.42 24.71
C PHE A 58 11.04 8.26 25.98
N THR A 59 9.87 8.88 26.18
CA THR A 59 9.60 9.70 27.37
C THR A 59 9.52 8.85 28.65
N ALA A 60 9.02 7.61 28.57
CA ALA A 60 9.05 6.68 29.70
C ALA A 60 10.50 6.39 30.15
N LEU A 61 11.42 6.17 29.19
CA LEU A 61 12.84 5.93 29.45
C LEU A 61 13.57 7.22 29.90
N ALA A 62 13.17 8.38 29.39
CA ALA A 62 13.74 9.68 29.72
C ALA A 62 13.36 10.20 31.13
N GLY A 63 12.75 9.37 31.97
CA GLY A 63 12.49 9.68 33.39
C GLY A 63 11.06 10.10 33.73
N TRP A 64 10.14 10.22 32.76
CA TRP A 64 8.72 10.44 33.07
C TRP A 64 8.02 9.18 33.63
N GLY A 65 8.67 8.01 33.52
CA GLY A 65 8.22 6.76 34.13
C GLY A 65 6.90 6.23 33.56
N LYS A 66 6.19 5.36 34.30
CA LYS A 66 4.96 4.70 33.81
C LYS A 66 3.76 5.65 33.61
N LYS A 67 3.88 6.92 34.02
CA LYS A 67 2.81 7.92 33.93
C LYS A 67 2.46 8.28 32.47
N VAL A 68 3.38 8.15 31.52
CA VAL A 68 3.10 8.45 30.09
C VAL A 68 2.14 7.47 29.40
N PHE A 69 1.92 6.29 30.00
CA PHE A 69 0.96 5.29 29.51
C PHE A 69 -0.42 5.44 30.15
N SER A 70 -0.56 6.26 31.20
CA SER A 70 -1.81 6.47 31.94
C SER A 70 -2.20 7.94 31.92
N PHE A 71 -3.29 8.27 31.23
CA PHE A 71 -3.83 9.62 31.21
C PHE A 71 -5.11 9.67 32.05
N ARG A 72 -5.14 10.50 33.10
CA ARG A 72 -6.31 10.68 33.99
C ARG A 72 -6.90 9.39 34.59
N GLY A 73 -6.06 8.38 34.86
CA GLY A 73 -6.49 7.09 35.40
C GLY A 73 -6.95 6.07 34.34
N TYR A 74 -7.03 6.48 33.07
CA TYR A 74 -7.33 5.60 31.95
C TYR A 74 -6.03 5.21 31.22
N LYS A 75 -5.93 3.93 30.83
CA LYS A 75 -4.84 3.38 30.02
C LYS A 75 -4.95 3.86 28.57
N PHE A 76 -4.81 5.15 28.30
CA PHE A 76 -5.08 5.75 26.99
C PHE A 76 -4.17 5.21 25.86
N PHE A 77 -3.06 4.55 26.18
CA PHE A 77 -2.11 4.04 25.18
C PHE A 77 -2.68 3.01 24.19
N TRP A 78 -3.72 2.25 24.56
CA TRP A 78 -4.26 1.21 23.67
C TRP A 78 -5.19 1.79 22.59
N VAL A 79 -5.83 2.93 22.85
CA VAL A 79 -6.76 3.60 21.92
C VAL A 79 -6.07 4.01 20.60
N PRO A 80 -4.92 4.73 20.61
CA PRO A 80 -4.19 5.07 19.39
C PRO A 80 -3.47 3.86 18.77
N VAL A 81 -3.37 2.73 19.46
CA VAL A 81 -2.86 1.48 18.88
C VAL A 81 -3.97 0.76 18.14
N VAL A 82 -5.09 0.47 18.78
CA VAL A 82 -6.16 -0.36 18.20
C VAL A 82 -7.10 0.45 17.30
N GLY A 83 -7.42 1.68 17.67
CA GLY A 83 -8.36 2.54 16.97
C GLY A 83 -8.01 2.76 15.49
N PRO A 84 -6.75 3.04 15.12
CA PRO A 84 -6.38 3.20 13.73
C PRO A 84 -6.55 1.95 12.89
N HIS A 85 -6.19 0.76 13.41
CA HIS A 85 -6.35 -0.50 12.68
C HIS A 85 -7.80 -0.77 12.32
N ILE A 86 -8.71 -0.65 13.29
CA ILE A 86 -10.15 -0.81 13.05
C ILE A 86 -10.63 0.21 12.03
N GLY A 87 -10.21 1.47 12.17
CA GLY A 87 -10.57 2.53 11.22
C GLY A 87 -10.05 2.30 9.81
N PHE A 88 -8.83 1.77 9.63
CA PHE A 88 -8.29 1.44 8.30
C PHE A 88 -9.06 0.29 7.65
N VAL A 89 -9.35 -0.78 8.39
CA VAL A 89 -10.16 -1.90 7.88
C VAL A 89 -11.53 -1.39 7.44
N LEU A 90 -12.25 -0.67 8.30
CA LEU A 90 -13.56 -0.12 7.96
C LEU A 90 -13.51 0.85 6.77
N GLY A 91 -12.46 1.67 6.68
CA GLY A 91 -12.30 2.62 5.56
C GLY A 91 -12.05 1.92 4.23
N ALA A 92 -11.29 0.82 4.24
CA ALA A 92 -11.10 0.00 3.04
C ALA A 92 -12.42 -0.64 2.58
N TRP A 93 -13.16 -1.23 3.50
CA TRP A 93 -14.47 -1.80 3.21
C TRP A 93 -15.47 -0.77 2.69
N ALA A 94 -15.52 0.42 3.31
CA ALA A 94 -16.38 1.51 2.87
C ALA A 94 -16.02 1.98 1.45
N TYR A 95 -14.74 2.11 1.12
CA TYR A 95 -14.31 2.46 -0.23
C TYR A 95 -14.73 1.41 -1.26
N ARG A 96 -14.54 0.12 -0.94
CA ARG A 96 -14.93 -0.98 -1.81
C ARG A 96 -16.42 -0.97 -2.14
N LEU A 97 -17.25 -0.84 -1.10
CA LEU A 97 -18.70 -0.89 -1.23
C LEU A 97 -19.27 0.35 -1.95
N CYS A 98 -18.75 1.54 -1.62
CA CYS A 98 -19.32 2.79 -2.12
C CYS A 98 -18.76 3.21 -3.48
N ILE A 99 -17.51 2.87 -3.81
CA ILE A 99 -16.83 3.38 -5.00
C ILE A 99 -16.41 2.23 -5.91
N GLU A 100 -15.62 1.29 -5.41
CA GLU A 100 -15.04 0.21 -6.23
C GLU A 100 -16.11 -0.66 -6.91
N LEU A 101 -17.21 -0.95 -6.21
CA LEU A 101 -18.31 -1.78 -6.73
C LEU A 101 -19.16 -1.07 -7.80
N HIS A 102 -19.14 0.25 -7.85
CA HIS A 102 -19.95 1.03 -8.80
C HIS A 102 -19.23 1.27 -10.12
N TRP A 103 -17.96 0.88 -10.23
CA TRP A 103 -17.24 0.95 -11.50
C TRP A 103 -17.77 -0.14 -12.45
N PRO A 104 -18.02 0.17 -13.74
CA PRO A 104 -18.37 -0.87 -14.70
C PRO A 104 -17.26 -1.92 -14.71
N VAL A 105 -17.62 -3.17 -14.45
CA VAL A 105 -16.68 -4.30 -14.58
C VAL A 105 -16.34 -4.39 -16.07
N ASP A 106 -15.12 -4.00 -16.43
CA ASP A 106 -14.64 -4.19 -17.78
C ASP A 106 -14.65 -5.69 -18.06
N SER A 107 -15.20 -6.11 -19.20
CA SER A 107 -15.27 -7.52 -19.63
C SER A 107 -13.88 -8.20 -19.73
N ASN A 108 -12.80 -7.44 -19.61
CA ASN A 108 -11.42 -7.91 -19.51
C ASN A 108 -11.03 -8.44 -18.12
N ASP A 109 -11.81 -8.18 -17.06
CA ASP A 109 -11.52 -8.64 -15.69
C ASP A 109 -11.85 -10.14 -15.48
N PHE A 110 -12.77 -10.71 -16.28
CA PHE A 110 -13.09 -12.14 -16.22
C PHE A 110 -12.05 -13.03 -16.91
N GLY A 111 -11.09 -12.43 -17.64
CA GLY A 111 -10.07 -13.14 -18.42
C GLY A 111 -8.67 -13.15 -17.81
N ASN A 112 -8.40 -12.39 -16.74
CA ASN A 112 -7.02 -12.22 -16.27
C ASN A 112 -6.92 -12.15 -14.74
N PRO A 113 -6.59 -13.25 -14.04
CA PRO A 113 -6.03 -13.20 -12.68
C PRO A 113 -4.66 -12.48 -12.59
N THR A 114 -4.24 -11.77 -13.64
CA THR A 114 -2.87 -11.31 -13.90
C THR A 114 -2.73 -9.79 -13.90
N GLN A 115 -3.75 -8.98 -13.61
CA GLN A 115 -3.57 -7.53 -13.43
C GLN A 115 -2.88 -7.17 -12.09
N VAL A 116 -2.81 -8.13 -11.14
CA VAL A 116 -1.88 -8.09 -9.99
C VAL A 116 -0.41 -8.23 -10.44
N MET A 117 -0.17 -8.64 -11.69
CA MET A 117 1.16 -8.85 -12.28
C MET A 117 1.43 -7.90 -13.48
N THR A 118 0.74 -6.75 -13.63
CA THR A 118 0.93 -5.85 -14.81
C THR A 118 1.49 -4.45 -14.46
N ASN A 119 2.13 -4.29 -13.30
CA ASN A 119 3.22 -3.31 -13.15
C ASN A 119 4.62 -3.98 -13.27
N GLY A 120 4.66 -5.26 -13.61
CA GLY A 120 5.87 -5.94 -14.07
C GLY A 120 5.53 -6.60 -15.39
N GLU A 121 5.96 -6.00 -16.49
CA GLU A 121 6.10 -6.77 -17.72
C GLU A 121 7.00 -7.95 -17.41
N LEU A 122 6.45 -9.14 -17.18
CA LEU A 122 7.21 -10.36 -17.37
C LEU A 122 7.26 -10.57 -18.88
N ASN A 123 8.13 -9.78 -19.53
CA ASN A 123 8.73 -10.16 -20.79
C ASN A 123 9.55 -11.42 -20.47
N LYS A 124 8.88 -12.58 -20.45
CA LYS A 124 9.48 -13.88 -20.14
C LYS A 124 10.70 -14.21 -21.02
N GLU A 125 10.90 -13.49 -22.11
CA GLU A 125 12.05 -13.62 -23.00
C GLU A 125 13.24 -12.70 -22.62
N ASN A 126 12.97 -11.54 -22.00
CA ASN A 126 13.99 -10.56 -21.64
C ASN A 126 14.50 -10.69 -20.20
N ASP A 127 13.69 -11.23 -19.29
CA ASP A 127 14.01 -11.33 -17.85
C ASP A 127 14.70 -12.65 -17.44
N LEU A 128 14.94 -13.57 -18.38
CA LEU A 128 15.72 -14.78 -18.12
C LEU A 128 17.22 -14.42 -18.04
N PRO A 129 17.97 -14.93 -17.04
CA PRO A 129 19.42 -14.77 -17.03
C PRO A 129 19.98 -15.30 -18.35
N THR A 130 20.97 -14.60 -18.91
CA THR A 130 21.56 -14.87 -20.25
C THR A 130 21.87 -16.35 -20.53
N PHE A 131 22.10 -17.13 -19.47
CA PHE A 131 22.28 -18.58 -19.52
C PHE A 131 21.05 -19.36 -19.99
N GLU A 132 19.85 -19.07 -19.48
CA GLU A 132 18.62 -19.78 -19.87
C GLU A 132 18.14 -19.39 -21.27
N ARG A 133 18.41 -18.15 -21.70
CA ARG A 133 18.15 -17.69 -23.08
C ARG A 133 18.94 -18.50 -24.12
N LYS A 134 20.12 -19.03 -23.72
CA LYS A 134 20.97 -19.86 -24.57
C LYS A 134 20.52 -21.33 -24.64
N ILE A 135 19.75 -21.81 -23.66
CA ILE A 135 19.27 -23.20 -23.60
C ILE A 135 18.00 -23.38 -24.46
N PHE A 136 17.18 -22.33 -24.56
CA PHE A 136 15.88 -22.39 -25.24
C PHE A 136 15.88 -21.96 -26.71
N ASP A 137 17.02 -21.54 -27.27
CA ASP A 137 17.10 -21.21 -28.69
C ASP A 137 17.14 -22.50 -29.54
N GLU A 138 15.96 -22.97 -29.91
CA GLU A 138 15.76 -24.16 -30.77
C GLU A 138 16.50 -24.02 -32.12
N ASN A 139 16.76 -22.79 -32.58
CA ASN A 139 17.49 -22.55 -33.82
C ASN A 139 19.01 -22.80 -33.66
N ASP A 140 19.57 -22.56 -32.48
CA ASP A 140 20.99 -22.82 -32.19
C ASP A 140 21.25 -24.33 -32.13
N MET A 141 20.34 -25.10 -31.51
CA MET A 141 20.44 -26.55 -31.41
C MET A 141 20.31 -27.25 -32.78
N ARG A 142 19.41 -26.76 -33.64
CA ARG A 142 19.28 -27.28 -35.03
C ARG A 142 20.52 -26.98 -35.86
N THR A 143 21.15 -25.83 -35.65
CA THR A 143 22.35 -25.44 -36.39
C THR A 143 23.56 -26.28 -35.98
N GLU A 144 23.74 -26.55 -34.69
CA GLU A 144 24.79 -27.44 -34.19
C GLU A 144 24.57 -28.91 -34.60
N LEU A 145 23.32 -29.40 -34.63
CA LEU A 145 23.01 -30.74 -35.16
C LEU A 145 23.31 -30.87 -36.66
N ILE A 146 22.97 -29.85 -37.46
CA ILE A 146 23.28 -29.83 -38.90
C ILE A 146 24.80 -29.79 -39.12
N LYS A 147 25.55 -29.13 -38.23
CA LYS A 147 27.02 -29.06 -38.28
C LYS A 147 27.70 -30.35 -37.84
N ALA A 148 27.10 -31.12 -36.93
CA ALA A 148 27.59 -32.43 -36.50
C ALA A 148 27.26 -33.57 -37.49
N MET A 149 26.31 -33.35 -38.41
CA MET A 149 25.94 -34.31 -39.46
C MET A 149 26.66 -34.10 -40.81
N LYS A 150 27.56 -33.11 -40.92
CA LYS A 150 28.45 -32.89 -42.07
C LYS A 150 29.87 -33.26 -41.71
#